data_AF-A0A559NB83-F1
#
_entry.id   AF-A0A559NB83-F1
#
_cell.length_a   1.000
_cell.length_b   1.000
_cell.length_c   1.000
_cell.angle_alpha   90.00
_cell.angle_beta   90.00
_cell.angle_gamma   90.00
#
_symmetry.space_group_name_H-M   'P 1'
#
loop_
_entity.id
_entity.type
_entity.pdbx_description
1 polymer ?
#
loop_
_entity_poly.entity_id
_entity_poly.type
_entity_poly.pdbx_seq_one_letter_code
_entity_poly.pdbx_strand_id
1 'polypeptide(L)'
;MNTKPIDDILPRIADEYLQKILDDFSKTIDEVVNFGTHILLWDVEYKREGKDNNIPTLFLRNIIELSDSISVLTKNSLIDPAKIQIRALLENHFGLLYILQKDERQRALSFMVWRAIKDLKYYKQFVSENPSSKEFKAKILKDEMDVDITKFFDRPDVIKIIEAKVTLLNKPEFKEVHQEYMRTSKKLNTKNPNWYSLYDGPNNFQEMSNRLKKTVIYEFQYRKYSENVHVTGIQKGFAKAGKDEAQIIQIRDFEHCKDVFISTVSYLLECYAEYLTKRIPEKRNELTEWYKDFKEPYNRIVSESVINYKK
;
A
#
# COMPACT_ATOMS: atom_id res chain seq x y z
N MET A 1 37.76 -8.46 -9.23
CA MET A 1 37.12 -8.08 -10.51
C MET A 1 35.63 -7.92 -10.25
N ASN A 2 35.00 -6.89 -10.81
CA ASN A 2 33.54 -6.71 -10.67
C ASN A 2 32.82 -7.55 -11.73
N THR A 3 31.81 -8.32 -11.30
CA THR A 3 30.95 -9.08 -12.22
C THR A 3 30.09 -8.14 -13.04
N LYS A 4 29.98 -8.39 -14.35
CA LYS A 4 29.10 -7.64 -15.26
C LYS A 4 27.76 -8.39 -15.43
N PRO A 5 26.64 -7.66 -15.62
CA PRO A 5 25.37 -8.30 -15.96
C PRO A 5 25.42 -8.92 -17.37
N ILE A 6 24.53 -9.87 -17.61
CA ILE A 6 24.24 -10.41 -18.95
C ILE A 6 23.06 -9.61 -19.48
N ASP A 7 23.25 -8.82 -20.54
CA ASP A 7 22.24 -7.87 -21.03
C ASP A 7 20.95 -8.55 -21.51
N ASP A 8 21.04 -9.77 -22.05
CA ASP A 8 19.88 -10.58 -22.46
C ASP A 8 18.99 -11.02 -21.28
N ILE A 9 19.51 -10.98 -20.05
CA ILE A 9 18.78 -11.36 -18.83
C ILE A 9 18.44 -10.12 -18.00
N LEU A 10 19.39 -9.19 -17.86
CA LEU A 10 19.27 -7.98 -17.06
C LEU A 10 19.79 -6.78 -17.84
N PRO A 11 19.00 -6.25 -18.79
CA PRO A 11 19.42 -5.07 -19.55
C PRO A 11 19.50 -3.87 -18.61
N ARG A 12 20.70 -3.32 -18.43
CA ARG A 12 20.90 -2.14 -17.57
C ARG A 12 20.51 -0.83 -18.24
N ILE A 13 20.61 -0.80 -19.56
CA ILE A 13 20.38 0.36 -20.40
C ILE A 13 19.25 -0.02 -21.37
N ALA A 14 18.16 0.75 -21.33
CA ALA A 14 17.15 0.71 -22.38
C ALA A 14 17.67 1.51 -23.59
N ASP A 15 17.21 1.19 -24.80
CA ASP A 15 17.46 2.09 -25.94
C ASP A 15 16.84 3.47 -25.70
N GLU A 16 17.32 4.47 -26.43
CA GLU A 16 16.94 5.87 -26.23
C GLU A 16 15.42 6.11 -26.35
N TYR A 17 14.75 5.36 -27.24
CA TYR A 17 13.32 5.52 -27.45
C TYR A 17 12.52 4.93 -26.28
N LEU A 18 12.84 3.72 -25.84
CA LEU A 18 12.22 3.13 -24.65
C LEU A 18 12.51 3.97 -23.40
N GLN A 19 13.75 4.40 -23.21
CA GLN A 19 14.11 5.23 -22.04
C GLN A 19 13.31 6.53 -22.01
N LYS A 20 13.08 7.16 -23.18
CA LYS A 20 12.23 8.35 -23.28
C LYS A 20 10.79 8.06 -22.83
N ILE A 21 10.21 6.93 -23.21
CA ILE A 21 8.85 6.54 -22.76
C ILE A 21 8.83 6.33 -21.23
N LEU A 22 9.81 5.62 -20.68
CA LEU A 22 9.88 5.35 -19.24
C LEU A 22 10.09 6.63 -18.44
N ASP A 23 10.91 7.55 -18.95
CA ASP A 23 11.11 8.88 -18.37
C ASP A 23 9.84 9.73 -18.42
N ASP A 24 9.10 9.71 -19.54
CA ASP A 24 7.84 10.44 -19.68
C ASP A 24 6.78 9.89 -18.70
N PHE A 25 6.69 8.57 -18.51
CA PHE A 25 5.81 7.96 -17.50
C PHE A 25 6.21 8.33 -16.08
N SER A 26 7.49 8.19 -15.73
CA SER A 26 8.02 8.51 -14.41
C SER A 26 7.79 9.97 -14.06
N LYS A 27 8.17 10.91 -14.93
CA LYS A 27 7.96 12.35 -14.72
C LYS A 27 6.48 12.71 -14.53
N THR A 28 5.60 12.03 -15.25
CA THR A 28 4.15 12.28 -15.11
C THR A 28 3.63 11.76 -13.78
N ILE A 29 4.07 10.59 -13.30
CA ILE A 29 3.72 10.12 -11.96
C ILE A 29 4.28 11.07 -10.90
N ASP A 30 5.54 11.50 -11.05
CA ASP A 30 6.19 12.44 -10.13
C ASP A 30 5.41 13.74 -10.01
N GLU A 31 4.88 14.28 -11.11
CA GLU A 31 4.07 15.49 -11.08
C GLU A 31 2.79 15.32 -10.25
N VAL A 32 2.12 14.17 -10.35
CA VAL A 32 0.95 13.88 -9.51
C VAL A 32 1.36 13.70 -8.03
N VAL A 33 2.49 13.03 -7.77
CA VAL A 33 3.06 12.87 -6.43
C VAL A 33 3.37 14.23 -5.79
N ASN A 34 4.02 15.12 -6.55
CA ASN A 34 4.33 16.49 -6.13
C ASN A 34 3.06 17.22 -5.73
N PHE A 35 2.01 17.21 -6.57
CA PHE A 35 0.72 17.80 -6.22
C PHE A 35 0.15 17.23 -4.91
N GLY A 36 0.25 15.91 -4.72
CA GLY A 36 -0.16 15.25 -3.48
C GLY A 36 0.53 15.79 -2.22
N THR A 37 1.79 16.21 -2.32
CA THR A 37 2.52 16.81 -1.17
C THR A 37 1.90 18.13 -0.72
N HIS A 38 1.35 18.92 -1.66
CA HIS A 38 0.62 20.14 -1.32
C HIS A 38 -0.68 19.83 -0.57
N ILE A 39 -1.42 18.79 -0.98
CA ILE A 39 -2.62 18.34 -0.26
C ILE A 39 -2.29 17.93 1.17
N LEU A 40 -1.18 17.18 1.37
CA LEU A 40 -0.71 16.82 2.70
C LEU A 40 -0.40 18.05 3.55
N LEU A 41 0.31 19.04 2.99
CA LEU A 41 0.63 20.27 3.69
C LEU A 41 -0.65 21.02 4.09
N TRP A 42 -1.58 21.20 3.15
CA TRP A 42 -2.86 21.86 3.43
C TRP A 42 -3.65 21.14 4.52
N ASP A 43 -3.63 19.80 4.55
CA ASP A 43 -4.36 19.05 5.58
C ASP A 43 -3.75 19.21 6.97
N VAL A 44 -2.42 19.26 7.06
CA VAL A 44 -1.69 19.43 8.32
C VAL A 44 -1.82 20.85 8.86
N GLU A 45 -1.83 21.85 7.98
CA GLU A 45 -2.06 23.25 8.34
C GLU A 45 -3.50 23.50 8.79
N TYR A 46 -4.45 22.70 8.29
CA TYR A 46 -5.84 22.74 8.71
C TYR A 46 -5.98 22.17 10.14
N LYS A 47 -6.15 23.07 11.12
CA LYS A 47 -6.25 22.71 12.54
C LYS A 47 -7.52 21.90 12.81
N ARG A 48 -7.36 20.63 13.21
CA ARG A 48 -8.46 19.75 13.67
C ARG A 48 -8.19 19.25 15.08
N GLU A 49 -9.25 19.17 15.89
CA GLU A 49 -9.17 18.67 17.27
C GLU A 49 -9.25 17.14 17.33
N GLY A 50 -8.24 16.49 17.93
CA GLY A 50 -8.21 15.04 18.11
C GLY A 50 -7.13 14.36 17.28
N LYS A 51 -6.40 13.40 17.88
CA LYS A 51 -5.29 12.68 17.24
C LYS A 51 -5.75 11.71 16.13
N ASP A 52 -7.01 11.31 16.17
CA ASP A 52 -7.73 10.49 15.21
C ASP A 52 -7.87 11.16 13.83
N ASN A 53 -7.91 12.49 13.78
CA ASN A 53 -7.98 13.23 12.51
C ASN A 53 -6.77 13.05 11.61
N ASN A 54 -5.64 12.57 12.15
CA ASN A 54 -4.42 12.34 11.38
C ASN A 54 -4.48 11.03 10.60
N ILE A 55 -5.43 10.13 10.88
CA ILE A 55 -5.47 8.81 10.22
C ILE A 55 -5.67 8.95 8.70
N PRO A 56 -6.66 9.70 8.18
CA PRO A 56 -6.77 9.94 6.73
C PRO A 56 -5.50 10.54 6.13
N THR A 57 -4.86 11.48 6.82
CA THR A 57 -3.58 12.11 6.41
C THR A 57 -2.45 11.08 6.29
N LEU A 58 -2.36 10.14 7.22
CA LEU A 58 -1.37 9.05 7.17
C LEU A 58 -1.62 8.08 6.02
N PHE A 59 -2.89 7.78 5.71
CA PHE A 59 -3.24 7.00 4.51
C PHE A 59 -2.82 7.74 3.24
N LEU A 60 -3.12 9.05 3.13
CA LEU A 60 -2.69 9.87 1.99
C LEU A 60 -1.16 9.91 1.85
N ARG A 61 -0.44 10.07 2.97
CA ARG A 61 1.04 10.06 2.96
C ARG A 61 1.59 8.73 2.44
N ASN A 62 1.01 7.61 2.86
CA ASN A 62 1.44 6.29 2.39
C ASN A 62 1.09 6.06 0.91
N ILE A 63 -0.06 6.57 0.43
CA ILE A 63 -0.45 6.55 -0.99
C ILE A 63 0.57 7.30 -1.85
N ILE A 64 1.01 8.47 -1.40
CA ILE A 64 2.02 9.30 -2.07
C ILE A 64 3.38 8.58 -2.07
N GLU A 65 3.80 8.00 -0.95
CA GLU A 65 5.05 7.22 -0.82
C GLU A 65 5.11 6.02 -1.76
N LEU A 66 4.04 5.24 -1.83
CA LEU A 66 3.95 4.09 -2.72
C LEU A 66 4.02 4.52 -4.18
N SER A 67 3.40 5.66 -4.52
CA SER A 67 3.38 6.20 -5.88
C SER A 67 4.73 6.78 -6.31
N ASP A 68 5.45 7.44 -5.39
CA ASP A 68 6.84 7.86 -5.59
C ASP A 68 7.75 6.65 -5.90
N SER A 69 7.60 5.57 -5.12
CA SER A 69 8.31 4.32 -5.39
C SER A 69 7.97 3.75 -6.78
N ILE A 70 6.70 3.77 -7.18
CA ILE A 70 6.27 3.29 -8.51
C ILE A 70 6.90 4.13 -9.63
N SER A 71 7.05 5.44 -9.46
CA SER A 71 7.73 6.28 -10.45
C SER A 71 9.17 5.84 -10.68
N VAL A 72 9.94 5.66 -9.59
CA VAL A 72 11.34 5.22 -9.65
C VAL A 72 11.47 3.84 -10.30
N LEU A 73 10.56 2.91 -9.96
CA LEU A 73 10.53 1.57 -10.56
C LEU A 73 10.21 1.64 -12.06
N THR A 74 9.25 2.47 -12.45
CA THR A 74 8.83 2.65 -13.84
C THR A 74 9.98 3.19 -14.69
N LYS A 75 10.70 4.20 -14.21
CA LYS A 75 11.86 4.78 -14.90
C LYS A 75 12.94 3.75 -15.26
N ASN A 76 13.06 2.70 -14.44
CA ASN A 76 14.08 1.66 -14.56
C ASN A 76 13.54 0.36 -15.18
N SER A 77 12.33 0.37 -15.76
CA SER A 77 11.65 -0.80 -16.31
C SER A 77 11.50 -1.96 -15.30
N LEU A 78 11.32 -1.63 -14.01
CA LEU A 78 11.07 -2.59 -12.94
C LEU A 78 9.57 -2.79 -12.73
N ILE A 79 8.89 -3.26 -13.79
CA ILE A 79 7.42 -3.22 -13.86
C ILE A 79 6.77 -4.27 -12.94
N ASP A 80 7.31 -5.48 -12.82
CA ASP A 80 6.78 -6.48 -11.90
C ASP A 80 6.89 -6.07 -10.43
N PRO A 81 8.04 -5.55 -9.94
CA PRO A 81 8.10 -4.90 -8.63
C PRO A 81 7.07 -3.77 -8.46
N ALA A 82 6.84 -2.96 -9.50
CA ALA A 82 5.85 -1.87 -9.45
C ALA A 82 4.40 -2.41 -9.30
N LYS A 83 4.06 -3.56 -9.90
CA LYS A 83 2.74 -4.21 -9.71
C LYS A 83 2.49 -4.59 -8.25
N ILE A 84 3.53 -4.98 -7.50
CA ILE A 84 3.44 -5.24 -6.07
C ILE A 84 3.12 -3.95 -5.31
N GLN A 85 3.80 -2.85 -5.64
CA GLN A 85 3.53 -1.54 -5.05
C GLN A 85 2.12 -1.05 -5.37
N ILE A 86 1.62 -1.27 -6.58
CA ILE A 86 0.23 -0.95 -6.95
C ILE A 86 -0.77 -1.70 -6.07
N ARG A 87 -0.50 -2.96 -5.71
CA ARG A 87 -1.40 -3.70 -4.82
C ARG A 87 -1.48 -3.02 -3.45
N ALA A 88 -0.34 -2.64 -2.88
CA ALA A 88 -0.31 -1.88 -1.63
C ALA A 88 -0.99 -0.51 -1.78
N LEU A 89 -0.79 0.17 -2.92
CA LEU A 89 -1.44 1.44 -3.25
C LEU A 89 -2.96 1.28 -3.27
N LEU A 90 -3.48 0.21 -3.88
CA LEU A 90 -4.92 -0.11 -3.90
C LEU A 90 -5.50 -0.37 -2.50
N GLU A 91 -4.79 -1.11 -1.65
CA GLU A 91 -5.22 -1.36 -0.27
C GLU A 91 -5.33 -0.05 0.53
N ASN A 92 -4.37 0.85 0.34
CA ASN A 92 -4.37 2.16 0.99
C ASN A 92 -5.42 3.11 0.40
N HIS A 93 -5.56 3.13 -0.93
CA HIS A 93 -6.57 3.90 -1.63
C HIS A 93 -7.98 3.52 -1.16
N PHE A 94 -8.31 2.23 -1.17
CA PHE A 94 -9.65 1.78 -0.75
C PHE A 94 -9.85 1.97 0.75
N GLY A 95 -8.80 1.77 1.56
CA GLY A 95 -8.83 2.09 2.99
C GLY A 95 -9.15 3.57 3.24
N LEU A 96 -8.50 4.48 2.51
CA LEU A 96 -8.76 5.92 2.58
C LEU A 96 -10.18 6.26 2.16
N LEU A 97 -10.63 5.80 0.99
CA LEU A 97 -12.00 6.01 0.53
C LEU A 97 -13.03 5.48 1.53
N TYR A 98 -12.77 4.30 2.09
CA TYR A 98 -13.63 3.74 3.12
C TYR A 98 -13.67 4.62 4.37
N ILE A 99 -12.55 5.18 4.82
CA ILE A 99 -12.57 6.13 5.95
C ILE A 99 -13.37 7.39 5.60
N LEU A 100 -13.16 7.96 4.41
CA LEU A 100 -13.76 9.23 3.97
C LEU A 100 -15.26 9.17 3.63
N GLN A 101 -15.86 7.97 3.49
CA GLN A 101 -17.27 7.82 3.10
C GLN A 101 -18.28 8.43 4.11
N LYS A 102 -18.47 7.77 5.25
CA LYS A 102 -19.33 8.16 6.39
C LYS A 102 -18.64 7.82 7.70
N ASP A 103 -18.99 8.51 8.77
CA ASP A 103 -18.50 8.21 10.13
C ASP A 103 -16.96 8.18 10.20
N GLU A 104 -16.32 9.14 9.55
CA GLU A 104 -14.86 9.23 9.39
C GLU A 104 -14.14 9.04 10.73
N ARG A 105 -14.61 9.73 11.77
CA ARG A 105 -14.09 9.63 13.12
C ARG A 105 -14.17 8.21 13.67
N GLN A 106 -15.34 7.56 13.57
CA GLN A 106 -15.52 6.18 14.04
C GLN A 106 -14.55 5.24 13.33
N ARG A 107 -14.41 5.36 12.00
CA ARG A 107 -13.50 4.51 11.21
C ARG A 107 -12.03 4.77 11.52
N ALA A 108 -11.65 6.02 11.75
CA ALA A 108 -10.31 6.37 12.19
C ALA A 108 -9.99 5.75 13.55
N LEU A 109 -10.92 5.84 14.51
CA LEU A 109 -10.79 5.19 15.81
C LEU A 109 -10.74 3.66 15.67
N SER A 110 -11.55 3.05 14.78
CA SER A 110 -11.50 1.61 14.48
C SER A 110 -10.12 1.17 14.01
N PHE A 111 -9.50 1.95 13.11
CA PHE A 111 -8.12 1.70 12.68
C PHE A 111 -7.12 1.80 13.83
N MET A 112 -7.22 2.84 14.67
CA MET A 112 -6.33 3.04 15.81
C MET A 112 -6.42 1.91 16.85
N VAL A 113 -7.63 1.52 17.23
CA VAL A 113 -7.89 0.42 18.18
C VAL A 113 -7.37 -0.89 17.62
N TRP A 114 -7.71 -1.20 16.37
CA TRP A 114 -7.24 -2.39 15.68
C TRP A 114 -5.71 -2.46 15.66
N ARG A 115 -5.05 -1.35 15.31
CA ARG A 115 -3.59 -1.28 15.27
C ARG A 115 -2.98 -1.47 16.65
N ALA A 116 -3.52 -0.79 17.67
CA ALA A 116 -3.04 -0.92 19.04
C ALA A 116 -3.17 -2.34 19.59
N ILE A 117 -4.29 -3.02 19.30
CA ILE A 117 -4.49 -4.42 19.71
C ILE A 117 -3.54 -5.36 18.96
N LYS A 118 -3.30 -5.15 17.66
CA LYS A 118 -2.31 -5.93 16.90
C LYS A 118 -0.91 -5.75 17.45
N ASP A 119 -0.49 -4.50 17.70
CA ASP A 119 0.81 -4.20 18.30
C ASP A 119 0.91 -4.88 19.68
N LEU A 120 -0.11 -4.78 20.54
CA LEU A 120 -0.11 -5.44 21.85
C LEU A 120 0.05 -6.95 21.76
N LYS A 121 -0.64 -7.62 20.82
CA LYS A 121 -0.50 -9.07 20.62
C LYS A 121 0.91 -9.44 20.17
N TYR A 122 1.49 -8.66 19.26
CA TYR A 122 2.85 -8.88 18.79
C TYR A 122 3.88 -8.63 19.89
N TYR A 123 3.80 -7.52 20.62
CA TYR A 123 4.82 -7.17 21.61
C TYR A 123 4.73 -8.01 22.89
N LYS A 124 3.54 -8.49 23.26
CA LYS A 124 3.36 -9.35 24.44
C LYS A 124 4.11 -10.68 24.36
N GLN A 125 4.43 -11.18 23.15
CA GLN A 125 5.21 -12.41 23.00
C GLN A 125 6.69 -12.24 23.42
N PHE A 126 7.14 -11.00 23.65
CA PHE A 126 8.48 -10.66 24.13
C PHE A 126 8.50 -10.31 25.63
N VAL A 127 7.42 -10.57 26.37
CA VAL A 127 7.36 -10.35 27.83
C VAL A 127 7.44 -11.69 28.53
N SER A 128 8.48 -11.99 29.30
CA SER A 128 8.75 -13.36 29.78
C SER A 128 7.60 -13.97 30.58
N GLU A 129 6.88 -13.16 31.34
CA GLU A 129 5.74 -13.60 32.16
C GLU A 129 4.44 -13.81 31.37
N ASN A 130 4.39 -13.37 30.10
CA ASN A 130 3.20 -13.52 29.28
C ASN A 130 3.05 -14.95 28.76
N PRO A 131 1.83 -15.55 28.79
CA PRO A 131 1.60 -16.89 28.25
C PRO A 131 2.03 -17.07 26.78
N SER A 132 1.86 -16.05 25.93
CA SER A 132 2.24 -16.09 24.51
C SER A 132 3.75 -16.25 24.29
N SER A 133 4.57 -15.86 25.26
CA SER A 133 6.03 -15.95 25.19
C SER A 133 6.53 -17.39 25.24
N LYS A 134 5.77 -18.32 25.85
CA LYS A 134 6.13 -19.74 25.88
C LYS A 134 6.13 -20.35 24.47
N GLU A 135 5.06 -20.10 23.71
CA GLU A 135 4.96 -20.58 22.32
C GLU A 135 6.03 -19.96 21.43
N PHE A 136 6.34 -18.68 21.62
CA PHE A 136 7.37 -17.99 20.84
C PHE A 136 8.78 -18.53 21.16
N LYS A 137 9.12 -18.71 22.45
CA LYS A 137 10.38 -19.35 22.88
C LYS A 137 10.55 -20.73 22.28
N ALA A 138 9.50 -21.55 22.29
CA ALA A 138 9.53 -22.89 21.70
C ALA A 138 9.81 -22.88 20.18
N LYS A 139 9.28 -21.89 19.45
CA LYS A 139 9.56 -21.72 18.01
C LYS A 139 11.03 -21.38 17.75
N ILE A 140 11.59 -20.41 18.49
CA ILE A 140 12.99 -20.02 18.29
C ILE A 140 13.94 -21.17 18.59
N LEU A 141 13.70 -21.90 19.70
CA LEU A 141 14.52 -23.06 20.06
C LEU A 141 14.46 -24.18 19.02
N LYS A 142 13.32 -24.33 18.33
CA LYS A 142 13.16 -25.30 17.24
C LYS A 142 13.95 -24.93 15.98
N ASP A 143 14.12 -23.64 15.71
CA ASP A 143 14.84 -23.16 14.53
C ASP A 143 16.38 -23.22 14.69
N GLU A 144 16.88 -23.81 15.79
CA GLU A 144 18.31 -24.01 16.09
C GLU A 144 19.16 -22.75 15.93
N MET A 145 18.57 -21.59 16.20
CA MET A 145 19.26 -20.32 16.08
C MET A 145 20.34 -20.22 17.18
N ASP A 146 21.60 -20.03 16.79
CA ASP A 146 22.71 -19.74 17.70
C ASP A 146 22.63 -18.28 18.20
N VAL A 147 21.55 -17.98 18.91
CA VAL A 147 21.27 -16.65 19.47
C VAL A 147 20.83 -16.78 20.92
N ASP A 148 21.36 -15.91 21.78
CA ASP A 148 20.89 -15.79 23.15
C ASP A 148 19.48 -15.20 23.17
N ILE A 149 18.48 -16.09 23.24
CA ILE A 149 17.08 -15.71 23.14
C ILE A 149 16.64 -14.79 24.27
N THR A 150 17.32 -14.82 25.42
CA THR A 150 16.93 -14.03 26.60
C THR A 150 17.01 -12.53 26.33
N LYS A 151 17.91 -12.10 25.43
CA LYS A 151 18.08 -10.70 25.01
C LYS A 151 16.88 -10.12 24.27
N PHE A 152 15.98 -10.96 23.75
CA PHE A 152 14.77 -10.51 23.07
C PHE A 152 13.61 -10.24 24.03
N PHE A 153 13.71 -10.67 25.30
CA PHE A 153 12.62 -10.55 26.27
C PHE A 153 12.80 -9.37 27.21
N ASP A 154 11.66 -8.83 27.68
CA ASP A 154 11.56 -7.80 28.73
C ASP A 154 12.38 -6.54 28.47
N ARG A 155 12.62 -6.24 27.19
CA ARG A 155 13.33 -5.02 26.81
C ARG A 155 12.55 -3.78 27.22
N PRO A 156 13.21 -2.75 27.79
CA PRO A 156 12.54 -1.53 28.25
C PRO A 156 11.73 -0.81 27.16
N ASP A 157 12.20 -0.82 25.90
CA ASP A 157 11.48 -0.20 24.79
C ASP A 157 10.20 -0.96 24.43
N VAL A 158 10.21 -2.30 24.52
CA VAL A 158 9.01 -3.14 24.31
C VAL A 158 7.96 -2.87 25.40
N ILE A 159 8.40 -2.80 26.66
CA ILE A 159 7.51 -2.50 27.79
C ILE A 159 6.86 -1.12 27.62
N LYS A 160 7.65 -0.09 27.26
CA LYS A 160 7.14 1.26 26.97
C LYS A 160 6.12 1.27 25.83
N ILE A 161 6.35 0.49 24.77
CA ILE A 161 5.37 0.37 23.67
C ILE A 161 4.06 -0.22 24.20
N ILE A 162 4.12 -1.30 24.98
CA ILE A 162 2.94 -1.95 25.56
C ILE A 162 2.17 -0.96 26.45
N GLU A 163 2.84 -0.27 27.36
CA GLU A 163 2.25 0.74 28.25
C GLU A 163 1.56 1.86 27.45
N ALA A 164 2.21 2.36 26.41
CA ALA A 164 1.64 3.39 25.55
C ALA A 164 0.35 2.92 24.83
N LYS A 165 0.32 1.68 24.35
CA LYS A 165 -0.89 1.12 23.70
C LYS A 165 -2.00 0.84 24.71
N VAL A 166 -1.69 0.34 25.90
CA VAL A 166 -2.68 0.15 26.98
C VAL A 166 -3.27 1.50 27.39
N THR A 167 -2.41 2.51 27.58
CA THR A 167 -2.84 3.88 27.92
C THR A 167 -3.77 4.45 26.86
N LEU A 168 -3.45 4.26 25.57
CA LEU A 168 -4.32 4.66 24.46
C LEU A 168 -5.69 3.98 24.55
N LEU A 169 -5.73 2.65 24.68
CA LEU A 169 -6.99 1.88 24.71
C LEU A 169 -7.86 2.15 25.94
N ASN A 170 -7.27 2.66 27.02
CA ASN A 170 -7.99 3.00 28.25
C ASN A 170 -8.62 4.40 28.22
N LYS A 171 -8.33 5.23 27.20
CA LYS A 171 -8.96 6.55 27.16
C LYS A 171 -10.45 6.45 26.83
N PRO A 172 -11.30 7.37 27.35
CA PRO A 172 -12.74 7.30 27.17
C PRO A 172 -13.18 7.22 25.70
N GLU A 173 -12.51 7.95 24.80
CA GLU A 173 -12.85 8.02 23.38
C GLU A 173 -12.68 6.68 22.62
N PHE A 174 -11.90 5.73 23.15
CA PHE A 174 -11.68 4.43 22.51
C PHE A 174 -12.54 3.30 23.10
N LYS A 175 -13.26 3.56 24.20
CA LYS A 175 -13.97 2.52 24.96
C LYS A 175 -15.01 1.80 24.11
N GLU A 176 -15.84 2.55 23.39
CA GLU A 176 -16.89 2.00 22.52
C GLU A 176 -16.29 1.16 21.39
N VAL A 177 -15.30 1.70 20.68
CA VAL A 177 -14.64 1.03 19.56
C VAL A 177 -13.89 -0.22 20.01
N HIS A 178 -13.32 -0.22 21.22
CA HIS A 178 -12.69 -1.41 21.79
C HIS A 178 -13.71 -2.50 22.12
N GLN A 179 -14.87 -2.15 22.67
CA GLN A 179 -15.98 -3.10 22.85
C GLN A 179 -16.46 -3.66 21.51
N GLU A 180 -16.55 -2.80 20.50
CA GLU A 180 -16.94 -3.19 19.15
C GLU A 180 -15.93 -4.13 18.48
N TYR A 181 -14.63 -3.91 18.67
CA TYR A 181 -13.59 -4.85 18.25
C TYR A 181 -13.82 -6.23 18.85
N MET A 182 -14.12 -6.30 20.16
CA MET A 182 -14.37 -7.55 20.87
C MET A 182 -15.67 -8.23 20.39
N ARG A 183 -16.73 -7.45 20.13
CA ARG A 183 -17.98 -7.94 19.54
C ARG A 183 -17.73 -8.57 18.16
N THR A 184 -17.04 -7.84 17.28
CA THR A 184 -16.72 -8.28 15.91
C THR A 184 -15.85 -9.54 15.93
N SER A 185 -14.82 -9.57 16.79
CA SER A 185 -13.95 -10.74 16.95
C SER A 185 -14.73 -12.00 17.33
N LYS A 186 -15.69 -11.89 18.26
CA LYS A 186 -16.59 -12.99 18.65
C LYS A 186 -17.54 -13.39 17.52
N LYS A 187 -18.19 -12.40 16.89
CA LYS A 187 -19.16 -12.62 15.80
C LYS A 187 -18.53 -13.36 14.61
N LEU A 188 -17.32 -12.97 14.22
CA LEU A 188 -16.61 -13.54 13.08
C LEU A 188 -15.75 -14.77 13.45
N ASN A 189 -15.77 -15.19 14.71
CA ASN A 189 -14.92 -16.26 15.23
C ASN A 189 -13.44 -16.12 14.83
N THR A 190 -12.91 -14.89 14.88
CA THR A 190 -11.53 -14.58 14.51
C THR A 190 -10.86 -13.78 15.60
N LYS A 191 -9.60 -14.10 15.91
CA LYS A 191 -8.82 -13.35 16.89
C LYS A 191 -8.45 -11.96 16.37
N ASN A 192 -8.40 -11.76 15.05
CA ASN A 192 -7.88 -10.56 14.41
C ASN A 192 -8.82 -10.10 13.28
N PRO A 193 -10.02 -9.58 13.60
CA PRO A 193 -10.87 -8.97 12.57
C PRO A 193 -10.14 -7.80 11.90
N ASN A 194 -10.48 -7.50 10.65
CA ASN A 194 -9.95 -6.31 9.98
C ASN A 194 -10.58 -5.05 10.60
N TRP A 195 -9.84 -3.94 10.62
CA TRP A 195 -10.35 -2.69 11.20
C TRP A 195 -11.63 -2.19 10.52
N TYR A 196 -11.75 -2.45 9.22
CA TYR A 196 -12.92 -2.09 8.43
C TYR A 196 -14.11 -3.06 8.61
N SER A 197 -13.93 -4.19 9.29
CA SER A 197 -15.01 -5.12 9.64
C SER A 197 -15.78 -4.73 10.90
N LEU A 198 -15.24 -3.78 11.69
CA LEU A 198 -15.93 -3.25 12.85
C LEU A 198 -17.22 -2.54 12.41
N TYR A 199 -18.20 -2.51 13.30
CA TYR A 199 -19.54 -1.95 13.07
C TYR A 199 -20.24 -2.60 11.88
N ASP A 200 -20.08 -3.92 11.74
CA ASP A 200 -20.65 -4.73 10.65
C ASP A 200 -20.23 -4.22 9.25
N GLY A 201 -19.02 -3.68 9.15
CA GLY A 201 -18.38 -3.33 7.89
C GLY A 201 -17.86 -4.55 7.12
N PRO A 202 -17.17 -4.33 5.99
CA PRO A 202 -16.67 -5.42 5.14
C PRO A 202 -15.76 -6.42 5.89
N ASN A 203 -15.89 -7.72 5.64
CA ASN A 203 -15.08 -8.74 6.30
C ASN A 203 -13.69 -8.89 5.68
N ASN A 204 -13.56 -8.57 4.40
CA ASN A 204 -12.33 -8.73 3.61
C ASN A 204 -12.23 -7.63 2.54
N PHE A 205 -11.10 -7.61 1.83
CA PHE A 205 -10.81 -6.61 0.82
C PHE A 205 -11.79 -6.65 -0.38
N GLN A 206 -12.28 -7.85 -0.74
CA GLN A 206 -13.28 -8.01 -1.80
C GLN A 206 -14.63 -7.39 -1.40
N GLU A 207 -15.08 -7.62 -0.17
CA GLU A 207 -16.30 -6.97 0.32
C GLU A 207 -16.14 -5.44 0.42
N MET A 208 -14.93 -4.96 0.75
CA MET A 208 -14.64 -3.53 0.72
C MET A 208 -14.73 -2.97 -0.70
N SER A 209 -14.16 -3.65 -1.68
CA SER A 209 -14.24 -3.23 -3.09
C SER A 209 -15.69 -3.24 -3.59
N ASN A 210 -16.50 -4.23 -3.22
CA ASN A 210 -17.93 -4.28 -3.50
C ASN A 210 -18.65 -3.05 -2.91
N ARG A 211 -18.38 -2.73 -1.64
CA ARG A 211 -18.97 -1.56 -0.96
C ARG A 211 -18.59 -0.23 -1.61
N LEU A 212 -17.35 -0.12 -2.08
CA LEU A 212 -16.85 1.05 -2.79
C LEU A 212 -17.27 1.09 -4.26
N LYS A 213 -17.98 0.05 -4.76
CA LYS A 213 -18.34 -0.14 -6.18
C LYS A 213 -17.12 -0.19 -7.11
N LYS A 214 -16.03 -0.81 -6.65
CA LYS A 214 -14.74 -0.96 -7.34
C LYS A 214 -14.42 -2.43 -7.67
N THR A 215 -15.45 -3.22 -7.96
CA THR A 215 -15.33 -4.68 -8.17
C THR A 215 -14.47 -5.04 -9.37
N VAL A 216 -14.58 -4.31 -10.47
CA VAL A 216 -13.78 -4.52 -11.69
C VAL A 216 -12.28 -4.33 -11.41
N ILE A 217 -11.92 -3.27 -10.67
CA ILE A 217 -10.52 -3.01 -10.27
C ILE A 217 -9.99 -4.15 -9.40
N TYR A 218 -10.81 -4.65 -8.47
CA TYR A 218 -10.44 -5.79 -7.64
C TYR A 218 -10.14 -7.04 -8.48
N GLU A 219 -11.02 -7.37 -9.43
CA GLU A 219 -10.87 -8.59 -10.25
C GLU A 219 -9.70 -8.49 -11.23
N PHE A 220 -9.62 -7.42 -12.01
CA PHE A 220 -8.65 -7.35 -13.12
C PHE A 220 -7.26 -6.89 -12.70
N GLN A 221 -7.14 -6.19 -11.57
CA GLN A 221 -5.87 -5.63 -11.13
C GLN A 221 -5.40 -6.21 -9.82
N TYR A 222 -6.18 -6.11 -8.76
CA TYR A 222 -5.74 -6.59 -7.44
C TYR A 222 -5.49 -8.11 -7.46
N ARG A 223 -6.43 -8.89 -7.98
CA ARG A 223 -6.27 -10.36 -8.07
C ARG A 223 -5.15 -10.74 -9.05
N LYS A 224 -5.11 -10.16 -10.25
CA LYS A 224 -4.05 -10.42 -11.26
C LYS A 224 -2.65 -10.11 -10.72
N TYR A 225 -2.45 -8.98 -10.05
CA TYR A 225 -1.14 -8.60 -9.52
C TYR A 225 -0.77 -9.38 -8.26
N SER A 226 -1.75 -9.90 -7.52
CA SER A 226 -1.49 -10.81 -6.38
C SER A 226 -0.81 -12.11 -6.82
N GLU A 227 -1.10 -12.61 -8.03
CA GLU A 227 -0.39 -13.78 -8.58
C GLU A 227 1.12 -13.54 -8.74
N ASN A 228 1.54 -12.30 -9.02
CA ASN A 228 2.96 -11.96 -9.16
C ASN A 228 3.71 -11.95 -7.82
N VAL A 229 2.99 -11.92 -6.70
CA VAL A 229 3.56 -12.01 -5.34
C VAL A 229 3.71 -13.47 -4.89
N HIS A 230 2.92 -14.39 -5.47
CA HIS A 230 2.98 -15.80 -5.12
C HIS A 230 4.00 -16.55 -5.98
N VAL A 231 4.74 -17.49 -5.37
CA VAL A 231 5.75 -18.34 -6.02
C VAL A 231 5.20 -19.07 -7.25
N THR A 232 3.89 -19.32 -7.30
CA THR A 232 3.20 -19.92 -8.45
C THR A 232 3.28 -19.09 -9.72
N GLY A 233 3.59 -17.79 -9.64
CA GLY A 233 3.78 -16.90 -10.79
C GLY A 233 5.13 -17.03 -11.50
N ILE A 234 6.10 -17.77 -10.94
CA ILE A 234 7.48 -17.87 -11.48
C ILE A 234 7.51 -18.43 -12.92
N GLN A 235 6.53 -19.25 -13.29
CA GLN A 235 6.43 -19.81 -14.64
C GLN A 235 6.28 -18.74 -15.73
N LYS A 236 5.81 -17.52 -15.38
CA LYS A 236 5.71 -16.38 -16.31
C LYS A 236 7.09 -15.91 -16.82
N GLY A 237 8.19 -16.30 -16.17
CA GLY A 237 9.54 -15.93 -16.58
C GLY A 237 10.07 -16.67 -17.81
N PHE A 238 9.36 -17.65 -18.38
CA PHE A 238 9.77 -18.35 -19.60
C PHE A 238 9.05 -17.78 -20.83
N ALA A 239 9.81 -17.31 -21.83
CA ALA A 239 9.29 -16.80 -23.10
C ALA A 239 8.94 -17.91 -24.09
N LYS A 240 9.75 -18.99 -24.12
CA LYS A 240 9.53 -20.23 -24.89
C LYS A 240 10.19 -21.39 -24.15
N ALA A 241 9.50 -22.53 -24.07
CA ALA A 241 10.03 -23.80 -23.57
C ALA A 241 9.76 -24.89 -24.62
N GLY A 242 10.82 -25.34 -25.29
CA GLY A 242 10.82 -26.44 -26.26
C GLY A 242 11.66 -27.62 -25.77
N LYS A 243 11.81 -28.66 -26.62
CA LYS A 243 12.53 -29.88 -26.27
C LYS A 243 14.03 -29.64 -25.96
N ASP A 244 14.62 -28.61 -26.57
CA ASP A 244 16.06 -28.30 -26.48
C ASP A 244 16.37 -26.81 -26.23
N GLU A 245 15.35 -25.95 -26.07
CA GLU A 245 15.54 -24.50 -25.87
C GLU A 245 14.59 -23.94 -24.80
N ALA A 246 15.15 -23.18 -23.86
CA ALA A 246 14.41 -22.39 -22.89
C ALA A 246 14.90 -20.94 -22.94
N GLN A 247 14.01 -20.02 -23.29
CA GLN A 247 14.30 -18.58 -23.26
C GLN A 247 13.65 -17.96 -22.02
N ILE A 248 14.42 -17.20 -21.25
CA ILE A 248 13.95 -16.48 -20.07
C ILE A 248 13.59 -15.05 -20.48
N ILE A 249 12.48 -14.52 -19.97
CA ILE A 249 12.09 -13.12 -20.12
C ILE A 249 13.08 -12.25 -19.33
N GLN A 250 13.44 -11.09 -19.89
CA GLN A 250 14.31 -10.14 -19.22
C GLN A 250 13.75 -9.73 -17.85
N ILE A 251 14.62 -9.62 -16.85
CA ILE A 251 14.25 -9.16 -15.49
C ILE A 251 13.73 -7.72 -15.52
N ARG A 252 14.26 -6.90 -16.44
CA ARG A 252 13.77 -5.55 -16.73
C ARG A 252 13.00 -5.59 -18.04
N ASP A 253 11.74 -5.98 -17.93
CA ASP A 253 10.79 -5.98 -19.03
C ASP A 253 9.82 -4.81 -18.88
N PHE A 254 9.54 -4.14 -19.99
CA PHE A 254 8.64 -2.99 -20.04
C PHE A 254 7.18 -3.42 -20.26
N GLU A 255 6.90 -4.72 -20.42
CA GLU A 255 5.54 -5.22 -20.57
C GLU A 255 4.63 -4.76 -19.43
N HIS A 256 3.44 -4.27 -19.78
CA HIS A 256 2.46 -3.67 -18.86
C HIS A 256 2.89 -2.35 -18.19
N CYS A 257 3.99 -1.70 -18.61
CA CYS A 257 4.40 -0.42 -18.03
C CYS A 257 3.30 0.65 -18.12
N LYS A 258 2.54 0.67 -19.23
CA LYS A 258 1.41 1.58 -19.43
C LYS A 258 0.24 1.29 -18.49
N ASP A 259 -0.05 0.03 -18.21
CA ASP A 259 -1.10 -0.34 -17.26
C ASP A 259 -0.72 0.14 -15.84
N VAL A 260 0.54 -0.05 -15.45
CA VAL A 260 1.10 0.43 -14.18
C VAL A 260 1.01 1.96 -14.09
N PHE A 261 1.41 2.66 -15.15
CA PHE A 261 1.35 4.12 -15.25
C PHE A 261 -0.08 4.65 -15.11
N ILE A 262 -1.01 4.19 -15.97
CA ILE A 262 -2.40 4.67 -16.00
C ILE A 262 -3.09 4.42 -14.66
N SER A 263 -2.86 3.24 -14.07
CA SER A 263 -3.47 2.87 -12.80
C SER A 263 -3.02 3.78 -11.66
N THR A 264 -1.71 4.01 -11.56
CA THR A 264 -1.13 4.85 -10.50
C THR A 264 -1.69 6.28 -10.58
N VAL A 265 -1.65 6.89 -11.76
CA VAL A 265 -2.21 8.24 -11.96
C VAL A 265 -3.70 8.28 -11.64
N SER A 266 -4.48 7.30 -12.12
CA SER A 266 -5.93 7.25 -11.88
C SER A 266 -6.27 7.16 -10.40
N TYR A 267 -5.53 6.34 -9.63
CA TYR A 267 -5.74 6.19 -8.20
C TYR A 267 -5.37 7.42 -7.40
N LEU A 268 -4.28 8.10 -7.76
CA LEU A 268 -3.92 9.36 -7.13
C LEU A 268 -4.97 10.44 -7.38
N LEU A 269 -5.41 10.61 -8.63
CA LEU A 269 -6.42 11.62 -8.97
C LEU A 269 -7.76 11.36 -8.27
N GLU A 270 -8.20 10.10 -8.20
CA GLU A 270 -9.39 9.73 -7.44
C GLU A 270 -9.22 10.01 -5.94
N CYS A 271 -8.08 9.61 -5.35
CA CYS A 271 -7.77 9.89 -3.95
C CYS A 271 -7.84 11.40 -3.67
N TYR A 272 -7.21 12.22 -4.50
CA TYR A 272 -7.11 13.67 -4.28
C TYR A 272 -8.48 14.34 -4.40
N ALA A 273 -9.28 13.94 -5.39
CA ALA A 273 -10.63 14.44 -5.57
C ALA A 273 -11.51 14.14 -4.34
N GLU A 274 -11.51 12.90 -3.85
CA GLU A 274 -12.30 12.51 -2.68
C GLU A 274 -11.75 13.15 -1.39
N TYR A 275 -10.43 13.21 -1.23
CA TYR A 275 -9.80 13.80 -0.05
C TYR A 275 -10.11 15.29 0.09
N LEU A 276 -9.87 16.07 -0.97
CA LEU A 276 -10.23 17.49 -1.00
C LEU A 276 -11.73 17.69 -0.87
N THR A 277 -12.53 16.76 -1.41
CA THR A 277 -13.99 16.82 -1.26
C THR A 277 -14.43 16.73 0.19
N LYS A 278 -13.87 15.80 0.96
CA LYS A 278 -14.35 15.50 2.30
C LYS A 278 -13.65 16.30 3.38
N ARG A 279 -12.37 16.63 3.20
CA ARG A 279 -11.54 17.17 4.28
C ARG A 279 -11.15 18.63 4.12
N ILE A 280 -10.92 19.11 2.90
CA ILE A 280 -10.43 20.49 2.63
C ILE A 280 -11.14 21.07 1.39
N PRO A 281 -12.48 21.23 1.43
CA PRO A 281 -13.27 21.61 0.26
C PRO A 281 -12.87 22.94 -0.37
N GLU A 282 -12.32 23.87 0.40
CA GLU A 282 -11.82 25.16 -0.06
C GLU A 282 -10.61 25.06 -1.01
N LYS A 283 -9.89 23.93 -1.00
CA LYS A 283 -8.73 23.68 -1.88
C LYS A 283 -9.07 22.90 -3.15
N ARG A 284 -10.35 22.58 -3.39
CA ARG A 284 -10.76 21.85 -4.62
C ARG A 284 -10.44 22.59 -5.92
N ASN A 285 -10.50 23.91 -5.89
CA ASN A 285 -10.18 24.71 -7.07
C ASN A 285 -8.71 24.57 -7.46
N GLU A 286 -7.80 24.40 -6.50
CA GLU A 286 -6.37 24.17 -6.77
C GLU A 286 -6.16 22.89 -7.58
N LEU A 287 -6.87 21.79 -7.25
CA LEU A 287 -6.82 20.55 -8.04
C LEU A 287 -7.38 20.77 -9.45
N THR A 288 -8.44 21.56 -9.58
CA THR A 288 -9.07 21.82 -10.88
C THR A 288 -8.14 22.64 -11.78
N GLU A 289 -7.50 23.69 -11.25
CA GLU A 289 -6.56 24.51 -12.00
C GLU A 289 -5.30 23.72 -12.38
N TRP A 290 -4.68 23.03 -11.41
CA TRP A 290 -3.52 22.17 -11.70
C TRP A 290 -3.84 21.10 -12.75
N TYR A 291 -5.04 20.48 -12.69
CA TYR A 291 -5.42 19.44 -13.63
C TYR A 291 -5.55 19.95 -15.08
N LYS A 292 -5.90 21.23 -15.30
CA LYS A 292 -5.97 21.80 -16.65
C LYS A 292 -4.61 21.76 -17.34
N ASP A 293 -3.55 22.09 -16.60
CA ASP A 293 -2.18 22.09 -17.12
C ASP A 293 -1.62 20.66 -17.23
N PHE A 294 -2.00 19.78 -16.29
CA PHE A 294 -1.58 18.38 -16.27
C PHE A 294 -2.23 17.51 -17.38
N LYS A 295 -3.49 17.78 -17.73
CA LYS A 295 -4.31 16.91 -18.59
C LYS A 295 -3.72 16.74 -20.00
N GLU A 296 -3.21 17.81 -20.60
CA GLU A 296 -2.66 17.75 -21.97
C GLU A 296 -1.41 16.86 -22.07
N PRO A 297 -0.36 17.04 -21.23
CA PRO A 297 0.75 16.11 -21.15
C PRO A 297 0.33 14.65 -20.90
N TYR A 298 -0.61 14.42 -19.97
CA TYR A 298 -1.12 13.09 -19.66
C TYR A 298 -1.79 12.42 -20.88
N ASN A 299 -2.71 13.12 -21.55
CA ASN A 299 -3.43 12.59 -22.70
C ASN A 299 -2.49 12.28 -23.86
N ARG A 300 -1.53 13.18 -24.13
CA ARG A 300 -0.50 12.96 -25.15
C ARG A 300 0.24 11.66 -24.87
N ILE A 301 0.75 11.50 -23.65
CA ILE A 301 1.48 10.30 -23.23
C ILE A 301 0.60 9.05 -23.37
N VAL A 302 -0.65 9.06 -22.89
CA VAL A 302 -1.55 7.90 -23.00
C VAL A 302 -1.86 7.54 -24.45
N SER A 303 -1.97 8.53 -25.34
CA SER A 303 -2.28 8.31 -26.77
C SER A 303 -1.07 7.83 -27.59
N GLU A 304 0.13 8.33 -27.29
CA GLU A 304 1.34 8.10 -28.08
C GLU A 304 2.16 6.88 -27.60
N SER A 305 2.12 6.57 -26.31
CA SER A 305 2.98 5.55 -25.71
C SER A 305 2.42 4.13 -25.87
N VAL A 306 3.33 3.20 -26.23
CA VAL A 306 3.18 1.74 -26.38
C VAL A 306 2.73 1.23 -27.77
N ILE A 307 2.21 2.07 -28.67
CA ILE A 307 1.76 1.55 -29.98
C ILE A 307 2.93 1.11 -30.89
N ASN A 308 4.16 1.58 -30.67
CA ASN A 308 5.25 1.42 -31.67
C ASN A 308 6.56 0.76 -31.21
N TYR A 309 6.75 0.38 -29.94
CA TYR A 309 8.05 -0.16 -29.52
C TYR A 309 8.28 -1.66 -29.83
N LYS A 310 7.19 -2.43 -30.02
CA LYS A 310 7.24 -3.87 -30.37
C LYS A 310 6.77 -4.17 -31.81
N LYS A 311 6.82 -3.19 -32.71
CA LYS A 311 6.61 -3.42 -34.16
C LYS A 311 7.91 -3.75 -34.85
#